data_AF-A0A2J6SJ45-F1
#
_entry.id   AF-A0A2J6SJ45-F1
#
_cell.length_a   1.000
_cell.length_b   1.000
_cell.length_c   1.000
_cell.angle_alpha   90.00
_cell.angle_beta   90.00
_cell.angle_gamma   90.00
#
_symmetry.space_group_name_H-M   'P 1'
#
loop_
_entity.id
_entity.type
_entity.pdbx_description
1 polymer ?
#
loop_
_entity_poly.entity_id
_entity_poly.type
_entity_poly.pdbx_seq_one_letter_code
_entity_poly.pdbx_strand_id
1 'polypeptide(L)'
;MGSDITFLRFGELPFEIREQIWQYALPDGQNVVIIGGPLRWDSRYPCIKNPWNQKDPHNGNLASYQPPALLHACQQSRAIGLKTYPRCFNKQLGKPVLFNLSRDLLLFSDDYSFNRFLKTTFNTFGMNDFGLPVDLRFLGICGPIRCEPAHYETTHSRLYLFDRLEELILENQTPLPNDEVDLPFVEDLKEDLKLPKVSFLSLEEIKRRARQAA
;
A
#
# COMPACT_ATOMS: atom_id res chain seq x y z
N MET A 1 -33.55 -24.37 -1.31
CA MET A 1 -32.32 -25.12 -0.97
C MET A 1 -31.45 -25.13 -2.21
N GLY A 2 -30.40 -24.32 -2.25
CA GLY A 2 -29.47 -24.30 -3.39
C GLY A 2 -28.54 -25.51 -3.26
N SER A 3 -28.44 -26.33 -4.32
CA SER A 3 -27.47 -27.40 -4.38
C SER A 3 -26.07 -26.79 -4.46
N ASP A 4 -25.22 -27.07 -3.49
CA ASP A 4 -23.79 -26.73 -3.54
C ASP A 4 -23.17 -27.41 -4.77
N ILE A 5 -22.88 -26.60 -5.79
CA ILE A 5 -22.21 -27.06 -7.01
C ILE A 5 -20.75 -27.30 -6.63
N THR A 6 -20.42 -28.53 -6.26
CA THR A 6 -19.05 -28.96 -6.02
C THR A 6 -18.40 -29.32 -7.35
N PHE A 7 -17.33 -28.62 -7.71
CA PHE A 7 -16.57 -28.88 -8.93
C PHE A 7 -15.69 -30.14 -8.73
N LEU A 8 -16.28 -31.32 -8.91
CA LEU A 8 -15.64 -32.60 -8.56
C LEU A 8 -14.45 -32.98 -9.47
N ARG A 9 -14.37 -32.44 -10.69
CA ARG A 9 -13.38 -32.88 -11.69
C ARG A 9 -12.06 -32.13 -11.68
N PHE A 10 -11.89 -31.08 -10.87
CA PHE A 10 -10.62 -30.33 -10.87
C PHE A 10 -9.44 -31.23 -10.47
N GLY A 11 -9.63 -32.09 -9.48
CA GLY A 11 -8.59 -33.00 -8.99
C GLY A 11 -8.17 -34.09 -10.00
N GLU A 12 -9.01 -34.38 -10.99
CA GLU A 12 -8.75 -35.38 -12.04
C GLU A 12 -7.83 -34.83 -13.15
N LEU A 13 -7.65 -33.51 -13.22
CA LEU A 13 -6.80 -32.88 -14.22
C LEU A 13 -5.31 -33.14 -13.93
N PRO A 14 -4.47 -33.34 -14.97
CA PRO A 14 -3.02 -33.37 -14.84
C PRO A 14 -2.50 -32.16 -14.06
N PHE A 15 -1.39 -32.35 -13.34
CA PHE A 15 -0.83 -31.34 -12.45
C PHE A 15 -0.52 -30.04 -13.18
N GLU A 16 0.04 -30.14 -14.39
CA GLU A 16 0.44 -29.03 -15.25
C GLU A 16 -0.76 -28.17 -15.63
N ILE A 17 -1.89 -28.80 -15.96
CA ILE A 17 -3.14 -28.10 -16.32
C ILE A 17 -3.71 -27.37 -15.11
N ARG A 18 -3.69 -28.00 -13.93
CA ARG A 18 -4.13 -27.34 -12.69
C ARG A 18 -3.25 -26.14 -12.34
N GLU A 19 -1.93 -26.27 -12.50
CA GLU A 19 -1.01 -25.16 -12.26
C GLU A 19 -1.26 -24.00 -13.22
N GLN A 20 -1.44 -24.29 -14.52
CA GLN A 20 -1.82 -23.28 -15.52
C GLN A 20 -3.13 -22.58 -15.15
N ILE A 21 -4.17 -23.32 -14.76
CA ILE A 21 -5.45 -22.71 -14.35
C ILE A 21 -5.25 -21.73 -13.20
N TRP A 22 -4.45 -22.09 -12.19
CA TRP A 22 -4.17 -21.18 -11.07
C TRP A 22 -3.31 -19.98 -11.45
N GLN A 23 -2.38 -20.13 -12.40
CA GLN A 23 -1.61 -19.02 -12.95
C GLN A 23 -2.51 -18.04 -13.71
N TYR A 24 -3.47 -18.55 -14.51
CA TYR A 24 -4.46 -17.72 -15.21
C TYR A 24 -5.52 -17.11 -14.27
N ALA A 25 -5.74 -17.73 -13.10
CA ALA A 25 -6.66 -17.23 -12.08
C ALA A 25 -6.02 -16.16 -11.17
N LEU A 26 -4.74 -15.80 -11.38
CA LEU A 26 -4.16 -14.63 -10.72
C LEU A 26 -4.96 -13.40 -11.14
N PRO A 27 -5.33 -12.52 -10.19
CA PRO A 27 -6.09 -11.34 -10.55
C PRO A 27 -5.28 -10.47 -11.51
N ASP A 28 -5.92 -10.05 -12.60
CA ASP A 28 -5.37 -9.04 -13.50
C ASP A 28 -5.40 -7.63 -12.88
N GLY A 29 -6.24 -7.45 -11.85
CA GLY A 29 -6.37 -6.20 -11.12
C GLY A 29 -5.25 -5.96 -10.11
N GLN A 30 -4.97 -4.68 -9.89
CA GLN A 30 -4.08 -4.18 -8.86
C GLN A 30 -4.75 -4.27 -7.48
N ASN A 31 -4.13 -4.96 -6.51
CA ASN A 31 -4.61 -4.85 -5.13
C ASN A 31 -4.11 -3.54 -4.53
N VAL A 32 -4.97 -2.88 -3.75
CA VAL A 32 -4.61 -1.66 -3.02
C VAL A 32 -4.38 -2.02 -1.56
N VAL A 33 -3.16 -1.79 -1.08
CA VAL A 33 -2.81 -1.89 0.34
C VAL A 33 -2.72 -0.51 0.92
N ILE A 34 -3.67 -0.19 1.80
CA ILE A 34 -3.77 1.11 2.44
C ILE A 34 -3.02 1.05 3.76
N ILE A 35 -2.03 1.92 3.93
CA ILE A 35 -1.24 2.10 5.13
C ILE A 35 -1.67 3.39 5.80
N GLY A 36 -2.15 3.23 7.03
CA GLY A 36 -2.81 4.31 7.76
C GLY A 36 -4.32 4.11 7.72
N GLY A 37 -4.96 4.39 8.85
CA GLY A 37 -6.41 4.31 8.99
C GLY A 37 -7.02 5.68 8.88
N PRO A 38 -8.37 5.78 8.84
CA PRO A 38 -9.00 7.03 9.22
C PRO A 38 -8.36 7.43 10.56
N LEU A 39 -7.75 8.61 10.57
CA LEU A 39 -7.56 9.34 11.80
C LEU A 39 -8.95 9.35 12.41
N ARG A 40 -9.23 8.46 13.37
CA ARG A 40 -10.29 8.72 14.31
C ARG A 40 -9.78 9.93 15.07
N TRP A 41 -9.99 11.10 14.48
CA TRP A 41 -10.12 12.34 15.21
C TRP A 41 -11.40 12.17 16.00
N ASP A 42 -11.38 11.28 17.00
CA ASP A 42 -12.44 11.23 17.96
C ASP A 42 -12.34 12.56 18.71
N SER A 43 -13.17 13.51 18.30
CA SER A 43 -13.29 14.84 18.88
C SER A 43 -13.61 14.80 20.37
N ARG A 44 -13.98 13.62 20.91
CA ARG A 44 -14.17 13.38 22.35
C ARG A 44 -12.87 13.06 23.09
N TYR A 45 -11.76 12.86 22.39
CA TYR A 45 -10.42 12.93 22.93
C TYR A 45 -9.76 14.20 22.42
N PRO A 46 -10.08 15.39 22.96
CA PRO A 46 -9.22 16.54 22.77
C PRO A 46 -7.84 16.07 23.19
N CYS A 47 -6.90 16.04 22.25
CA CYS A 47 -5.52 15.62 22.43
C CYS A 47 -5.06 15.99 23.85
N ILE A 48 -5.11 15.02 24.76
CA ILE A 48 -4.91 15.28 26.18
C ILE A 48 -3.48 15.78 26.26
N LYS A 49 -3.35 17.01 26.76
CA LYS A 49 -2.13 17.81 26.85
C LYS A 49 -1.11 17.21 27.83
N ASN A 50 -0.78 15.93 27.71
CA ASN A 50 0.34 15.34 28.41
C ASN A 50 1.49 15.12 27.42
N PRO A 51 2.55 15.96 27.45
CA PRO A 51 3.65 15.93 26.50
C PRO A 51 4.53 14.67 26.54
N TRP A 52 4.36 13.82 27.57
CA TRP A 52 5.34 12.79 27.91
C TRP A 52 4.81 11.35 27.82
N ASN A 53 3.51 11.14 27.59
CA ASN A 53 2.89 9.80 27.58
C ASN A 53 1.80 9.64 26.49
N GLN A 54 1.87 10.40 25.39
CA GLN A 54 1.00 10.15 24.24
C GLN A 54 1.40 8.82 23.60
N LYS A 55 0.56 7.78 23.78
CA LYS A 55 0.51 6.70 22.80
C LYS A 55 0.23 7.38 21.47
N ASP A 56 1.25 7.43 20.61
CA ASP A 56 1.18 7.97 19.27
C ASP A 56 -0.18 7.58 18.66
N PRO A 57 -1.07 8.53 18.29
CA PRO A 57 -2.40 8.19 17.77
C PRO A 57 -2.32 7.29 16.53
N HIS A 58 -1.15 7.19 15.91
CA HIS A 58 -0.84 6.32 14.79
C HIS A 58 -0.31 4.93 15.19
N ASN A 59 -0.33 4.53 16.47
CA ASN A 59 0.27 3.28 16.96
C ASN A 59 -0.55 2.00 16.67
N GLY A 60 -1.61 2.11 15.86
CA GLY A 60 -2.37 0.95 15.37
C GLY A 60 -1.76 0.38 14.10
N ASN A 61 -1.61 -0.95 14.02
CA ASN A 61 -1.14 -1.66 12.83
C ASN A 61 -2.20 -1.61 11.71
N LEU A 62 -2.23 -0.50 10.97
CA LEU A 62 -3.28 -0.09 10.04
C LEU A 62 -2.93 -0.38 8.58
N ALA A 63 -2.47 -1.60 8.27
CA ALA A 63 -2.54 -2.08 6.89
C ALA A 63 -3.93 -2.67 6.65
N SER A 64 -4.70 -2.03 5.78
CA SER A 64 -6.01 -2.48 5.31
C SER A 64 -5.89 -2.96 3.87
N TYR A 65 -6.23 -4.23 3.63
CA TYR A 65 -6.26 -4.82 2.30
C TYR A 65 -7.11 -6.08 2.30
N GLN A 66 -7.59 -6.46 1.12
CA GLN A 66 -8.24 -7.74 0.90
C GLN A 66 -7.21 -8.73 0.35
N PRO A 67 -6.91 -9.84 1.05
CA PRO A 67 -6.03 -10.86 0.50
C PRO A 67 -6.60 -11.41 -0.81
N PRO A 68 -5.76 -11.68 -1.83
CA PRO A 68 -6.22 -12.27 -3.08
C PRO A 68 -7.00 -13.56 -2.85
N ALA A 69 -8.19 -13.68 -3.45
CA ALA A 69 -9.08 -14.84 -3.29
C ALA A 69 -8.37 -16.17 -3.60
N LEU A 70 -7.41 -16.15 -4.52
CA LEU A 70 -6.54 -17.28 -4.88
C LEU A 70 -5.86 -17.92 -3.64
N LEU A 71 -5.48 -17.14 -2.64
CA LEU A 71 -4.80 -17.60 -1.43
C LEU A 71 -5.74 -18.33 -0.45
N HIS A 72 -7.04 -18.21 -0.67
CA HIS A 72 -8.10 -18.78 0.17
C HIS A 72 -8.82 -19.97 -0.48
N ALA A 73 -8.67 -20.20 -1.79
CA ALA A 73 -9.38 -21.26 -2.51
C ALA A 73 -9.02 -22.69 -2.04
N CYS A 74 -7.75 -23.08 -2.11
CA CYS A 74 -7.28 -24.40 -1.66
C CYS A 74 -5.76 -24.40 -1.42
N GLN A 75 -5.21 -25.52 -0.92
CA GLN A 75 -3.77 -25.64 -0.64
C GLN A 75 -2.89 -25.48 -1.89
N GLN A 76 -3.30 -26.08 -3.02
CA GLN A 76 -2.55 -25.98 -4.28
C GLN A 76 -2.53 -24.54 -4.81
N SER A 77 -3.70 -23.89 -4.82
CA SER A 77 -3.86 -22.49 -5.20
C SER A 77 -3.01 -21.57 -4.33
N ARG A 78 -3.01 -21.79 -3.01
CA ARG A 78 -2.17 -21.03 -2.06
C ARG A 78 -0.68 -21.19 -2.35
N ALA A 79 -0.22 -22.40 -2.68
CA ALA A 79 1.19 -22.63 -2.98
C ALA A 79 1.64 -21.84 -4.22
N ILE A 80 0.78 -21.71 -5.24
CA ILE A 80 1.04 -20.92 -6.45
C ILE A 80 0.93 -19.42 -6.15
N GLY A 81 -0.12 -19.01 -5.45
CA GLY A 81 -0.33 -17.61 -5.09
C GLY A 81 0.81 -17.05 -4.23
N LEU A 82 1.36 -17.82 -3.29
CA LEU A 82 2.51 -17.38 -2.47
C LEU A 82 3.81 -17.20 -3.27
N LYS A 83 3.95 -17.79 -4.46
CA LYS A 83 5.06 -17.47 -5.38
C LYS A 83 4.92 -16.06 -5.96
N THR A 84 3.69 -15.58 -6.12
CA THR A 84 3.36 -14.29 -6.75
C THR A 84 3.21 -13.16 -5.73
N TYR A 85 2.69 -13.49 -4.54
CA TYR A 85 2.44 -12.55 -3.44
C TYR A 85 3.41 -12.85 -2.29
N PRO A 86 4.65 -12.34 -2.34
CA PRO A 86 5.59 -12.48 -1.24
C PRO A 86 5.06 -11.77 0.03
N ARG A 87 5.59 -12.22 1.17
CA ARG A 87 5.32 -11.61 2.48
C ARG A 87 6.20 -10.37 2.66
N CYS A 88 5.63 -9.20 2.44
CA CYS A 88 6.30 -7.91 2.52
C CYS A 88 6.03 -7.20 3.86
N PHE A 89 6.83 -6.18 4.16
CA PHE A 89 6.57 -5.15 5.18
C PHE A 89 6.43 -5.62 6.64
N ASN A 90 6.96 -6.80 6.99
CA ASN A 90 6.85 -7.33 8.35
C ASN A 90 7.51 -6.42 9.41
N LYS A 91 8.66 -5.82 9.08
CA LYS A 91 9.37 -4.87 9.97
C LYS A 91 8.60 -3.56 10.10
N GLN A 92 8.10 -3.12 8.94
CA GLN A 92 7.09 -2.11 8.63
C GLN A 92 5.95 -2.01 9.64
N LEU A 93 5.23 -3.12 9.70
CA LEU A 93 3.85 -3.19 10.19
C LEU A 93 3.69 -4.16 11.36
N GLY A 94 4.77 -4.82 11.79
CA GLY A 94 4.77 -5.90 12.78
C GLY A 94 4.09 -7.20 12.31
N LYS A 95 3.49 -7.20 11.12
CA LYS A 95 2.85 -8.35 10.47
C LYS A 95 3.16 -8.33 8.98
N PRO A 96 3.42 -9.50 8.34
CA PRO A 96 3.66 -9.54 6.91
C PRO A 96 2.36 -9.27 6.13
N VAL A 97 2.48 -8.55 5.03
CA VAL A 97 1.41 -8.31 4.06
C VAL A 97 1.72 -9.11 2.79
N LEU A 98 0.74 -9.81 2.25
CA LEU A 98 0.88 -10.51 0.96
C LEU A 98 0.72 -9.47 -0.15
N PHE A 99 1.83 -9.13 -0.81
CA PHE A 99 1.89 -7.97 -1.70
C PHE A 99 2.77 -8.26 -2.92
N ASN A 100 2.24 -8.01 -4.12
CA ASN A 100 2.98 -8.12 -5.37
C ASN A 100 3.59 -6.75 -5.73
N LEU A 101 4.90 -6.61 -5.52
CA LEU A 101 5.67 -5.38 -5.75
C LEU A 101 5.53 -4.79 -7.16
N SER A 102 5.32 -5.67 -8.14
CA SER A 102 5.26 -5.30 -9.56
C SER A 102 3.86 -4.90 -10.04
N ARG A 103 2.81 -5.10 -9.23
CA ARG A 103 1.42 -4.92 -9.65
C ARG A 103 0.55 -4.20 -8.63
N ASP A 104 0.74 -4.46 -7.34
CA ASP A 104 -0.08 -3.92 -6.27
C ASP A 104 0.32 -2.46 -5.95
N LEU A 105 -0.66 -1.67 -5.52
CA LEU A 105 -0.49 -0.27 -5.11
C LEU A 105 -0.31 -0.20 -3.60
N LEU A 106 0.79 0.41 -3.16
CA LEU A 106 0.99 0.77 -1.75
C LEU A 106 0.51 2.21 -1.55
N LEU A 107 -0.62 2.39 -0.88
CA LEU A 107 -1.25 3.69 -0.67
C LEU A 107 -1.10 4.12 0.79
N PHE A 108 -0.58 5.32 1.03
CA PHE A 108 -0.50 5.91 2.37
C PHE A 108 -1.64 6.93 2.55
N SER A 109 -2.35 6.87 3.68
CA SER A 109 -3.47 7.79 3.98
C SER A 109 -3.01 9.24 4.16
N ASP A 110 -1.78 9.42 4.63
CA ASP A 110 -1.18 10.70 4.95
C ASP A 110 0.35 10.64 4.89
N ASP A 111 0.98 11.80 4.74
CA ASP A 111 2.44 11.96 4.74
C ASP A 111 3.09 11.47 6.04
N TYR A 112 2.39 11.54 7.18
CA TYR A 112 2.92 11.03 8.44
C TYR A 112 3.08 9.51 8.41
N SER A 113 2.10 8.79 7.89
CA SER A 113 2.08 7.34 7.74
C SER A 113 3.18 6.87 6.79
N PHE A 114 3.39 7.59 5.68
CA PHE A 114 4.52 7.37 4.78
C PHE A 114 5.86 7.56 5.50
N ASN A 115 6.03 8.70 6.19
CA ASN A 115 7.28 9.00 6.89
C ASN A 115 7.58 8.03 8.03
N ARG A 116 6.57 7.60 8.77
CA ARG A 116 6.67 6.61 9.84
C ARG A 116 7.08 5.26 9.26
N PHE A 117 6.45 4.82 8.18
CA PHE A 117 6.78 3.59 7.47
C PHE A 117 8.25 3.57 7.03
N LEU A 118 8.72 4.68 6.46
CA LEU A 118 10.12 4.81 6.06
C LEU A 118 11.07 4.85 7.27
N LYS A 119 10.77 5.61 8.33
CA LYS A 119 11.60 5.68 9.55
C LYS A 119 11.88 4.30 10.16
N THR A 120 10.87 3.43 10.20
CA THR A 120 11.04 2.05 10.68
C THR A 120 12.03 1.26 9.81
N THR A 121 12.12 1.57 8.52
CA THR A 121 13.10 0.95 7.61
C THR A 121 14.52 1.45 7.88
N PHE A 122 14.68 2.72 8.25
CA PHE A 122 16.00 3.35 8.46
C PHE A 122 16.61 3.15 9.86
N ASN A 123 15.77 3.01 10.89
CA ASN A 123 16.27 2.81 12.27
C ASN A 123 16.95 1.45 12.48
N THR A 124 16.85 0.53 11.52
CA THR A 124 17.65 -0.69 11.45
C THR A 124 19.02 -0.41 10.83
N PHE A 125 19.92 0.22 11.61
CA PHE A 125 21.38 0.32 11.43
C PHE A 125 21.95 0.11 10.01
N GLY A 126 21.85 1.14 9.17
CA GLY A 126 22.90 1.52 8.22
C GLY A 126 23.20 0.59 7.03
N MET A 127 22.43 -0.48 6.83
CA MET A 127 22.51 -1.31 5.62
C MET A 127 21.18 -1.20 4.88
N ASN A 128 21.19 -0.97 3.57
CA ASN A 128 19.98 -1.01 2.74
C ASN A 128 19.35 -2.43 2.63
N ASP A 129 19.83 -3.40 3.42
CA ASP A 129 19.39 -4.79 3.47
C ASP A 129 17.96 -4.97 4.01
N PHE A 130 17.31 -3.90 4.49
CA PHE A 130 16.04 -4.00 5.24
C PHE A 130 14.77 -3.98 4.38
N GLY A 131 14.89 -4.04 3.05
CA GLY A 131 13.77 -4.44 2.21
C GLY A 131 12.67 -3.39 2.08
N LEU A 132 13.07 -2.12 1.84
CA LEU A 132 12.24 -1.34 0.94
C LEU A 132 12.32 -2.04 -0.41
N PRO A 133 11.17 -2.42 -0.97
CA PRO A 133 11.19 -3.15 -2.21
C PRO A 133 11.63 -2.20 -3.31
N VAL A 134 12.89 -2.32 -3.71
CA VAL A 134 13.44 -1.68 -4.93
C VAL A 134 12.58 -1.98 -6.15
N ASP A 135 11.82 -3.06 -6.11
CA ASP A 135 10.87 -3.47 -7.14
C ASP A 135 9.47 -2.86 -7.00
N LEU A 136 9.23 -1.94 -6.06
CA LEU A 136 7.94 -1.27 -5.92
C LEU A 136 7.67 -0.36 -7.12
N ARG A 137 6.59 -0.62 -7.84
CA ARG A 137 6.23 0.13 -9.04
C ARG A 137 5.12 1.16 -8.84
N PHE A 138 4.22 0.93 -7.88
CA PHE A 138 3.04 1.76 -7.67
C PHE A 138 2.97 2.23 -6.22
N LEU A 139 3.03 3.55 -6.03
CA LEU A 139 3.02 4.20 -4.73
C LEU A 139 2.00 5.35 -4.75
N GLY A 140 1.19 5.44 -3.71
CA GLY A 140 0.30 6.57 -3.50
C GLY A 140 0.50 7.18 -2.12
N ILE A 141 0.43 8.51 -2.03
CA ILE A 141 0.47 9.27 -0.79
C ILE A 141 -0.67 10.29 -0.86
N CYS A 142 -1.69 10.07 -0.03
CA CYS A 142 -2.83 10.97 0.12
C CYS A 142 -2.58 11.95 1.29
N GLY A 143 -3.50 12.92 1.44
CA GLY A 143 -3.51 13.86 2.55
C GLY A 143 -2.53 15.03 2.40
N PRO A 144 -2.45 15.93 3.41
CA PRO A 144 -1.64 17.12 3.35
C PRO A 144 -0.15 16.78 3.33
N ILE A 145 0.49 16.97 2.18
CA ILE A 145 1.94 16.80 2.03
C ILE A 145 2.62 18.03 2.63
N ARG A 146 3.26 17.85 3.79
CA ARG A 146 3.95 18.93 4.47
C ARG A 146 5.18 19.33 3.65
N CYS A 147 5.12 20.52 3.05
CA CYS A 147 6.24 21.12 2.32
C CYS A 147 7.03 22.11 3.18
N GLU A 148 6.77 22.17 4.49
CA GLU A 148 7.45 23.12 5.37
C GLU A 148 8.96 22.89 5.32
N PRO A 149 9.76 23.94 5.12
CA PRO A 149 11.22 23.88 5.12
C PRO A 149 11.72 23.71 6.57
N ALA A 150 11.38 22.59 7.18
CA ALA A 150 12.07 22.15 8.39
C ALA A 150 13.43 21.59 7.97
N HIS A 151 14.42 21.64 8.86
CA HIS A 151 15.78 21.11 8.68
C HIS A 151 15.85 19.58 8.50
N TYR A 152 14.80 18.93 7.99
CA TYR A 152 14.62 17.49 7.89
C TYR A 152 14.24 17.08 6.47
N GLU A 153 14.59 15.84 6.12
CA GLU A 153 14.20 15.17 4.87
C GLU A 153 12.71 15.35 4.59
N THR A 154 12.38 15.90 3.43
CA THR A 154 11.01 16.05 2.95
C THR A 154 10.51 14.73 2.36
N THR A 155 9.19 14.59 2.19
CA THR A 155 8.58 13.47 1.42
C THR A 155 9.27 13.30 0.07
N HIS A 156 9.52 14.41 -0.62
CA HIS A 156 10.19 14.45 -1.92
C HIS A 156 11.60 13.90 -1.85
N SER A 157 12.38 14.31 -0.83
CA SER A 157 13.75 13.81 -0.65
C SER A 157 13.80 12.36 -0.20
N ARG A 158 12.68 11.67 -0.03
CA ARG A 158 12.64 10.23 0.28
C ARG A 158 12.15 9.38 -0.90
N LEU A 159 11.55 10.01 -1.91
CA LEU A 159 11.10 9.31 -3.11
C LEU A 159 12.25 8.74 -3.94
N TYR A 160 13.49 9.22 -3.78
CA TYR A 160 14.66 8.67 -4.47
C TYR A 160 14.93 7.20 -4.15
N LEU A 161 14.36 6.68 -3.04
CA LEU A 161 14.47 5.28 -2.63
C LEU A 161 13.70 4.32 -3.54
N PHE A 162 12.77 4.84 -4.35
CA PHE A 162 11.92 4.08 -5.26
C PHE A 162 12.38 4.32 -6.70
N ASP A 163 13.52 3.74 -7.06
CA ASP A 163 14.14 3.92 -8.37
C ASP A 163 13.29 3.35 -9.51
N ARG A 164 12.64 2.19 -9.28
CA ARG A 164 11.75 1.49 -10.21
C ARG A 164 10.28 1.89 -10.13
N LEU A 165 9.97 2.98 -9.42
CA LEU A 165 8.60 3.48 -9.40
C LEU A 165 8.17 3.78 -10.84
N GLU A 166 6.99 3.31 -11.23
CA GLU A 166 6.37 3.56 -12.54
C GLU A 166 5.25 4.59 -12.39
N GLU A 167 4.53 4.54 -11.27
CA GLU A 167 3.42 5.43 -10.97
C GLU A 167 3.48 5.95 -9.53
N LEU A 168 3.32 7.27 -9.40
CA LEU A 168 3.26 7.96 -8.13
C LEU A 168 1.98 8.79 -8.07
N ILE A 169 1.09 8.46 -7.13
CA ILE A 169 -0.11 9.24 -6.84
C ILE A 169 0.23 10.16 -5.66
N LEU A 170 0.21 11.47 -5.89
CA LEU A 170 0.32 12.48 -4.83
C LEU A 170 -0.99 13.25 -4.80
N GLU A 171 -1.78 13.03 -3.76
CA GLU A 171 -3.05 13.71 -3.61
C GLU A 171 -3.03 14.56 -2.35
N ASN A 172 -2.93 15.87 -2.56
CA ASN A 172 -2.99 16.83 -1.47
C ASN A 172 -4.45 17.10 -1.12
N GLN A 173 -5.05 16.20 -0.34
CA GLN A 173 -6.33 16.53 0.30
C GLN A 173 -6.04 17.58 1.36
N THR A 174 -6.27 18.86 1.03
CA THR A 174 -6.48 19.87 2.07
C THR A 174 -7.69 19.39 2.86
N PRO A 175 -7.57 19.05 4.15
CA PRO A 175 -8.72 18.66 4.94
C PRO A 175 -9.72 19.80 4.87
N LEU A 176 -10.87 19.54 4.23
CA LEU A 176 -12.02 20.41 4.41
C LEU A 176 -12.34 20.42 5.91
N PRO A 177 -12.70 21.56 6.51
CA PRO A 177 -12.52 21.76 7.94
C PRO A 177 -13.28 20.80 8.89
N ASN A 178 -14.09 19.83 8.45
CA ASN A 178 -14.87 18.98 9.35
C ASN A 178 -15.32 17.59 8.85
N ASP A 179 -14.94 17.11 7.67
CA ASP A 179 -15.55 15.86 7.15
C ASP A 179 -14.66 14.62 7.37
N GLU A 180 -15.31 13.53 7.78
CA GLU A 180 -14.72 12.18 7.86
C GLU A 180 -14.06 11.82 6.52
N VAL A 181 -12.91 11.14 6.58
CA VAL A 181 -12.20 10.65 5.38
C VAL A 181 -13.20 9.98 4.43
N ASP A 182 -13.29 10.54 3.22
CA ASP A 182 -14.30 10.18 2.21
C ASP A 182 -14.02 8.75 1.70
N LEU A 183 -14.61 7.74 2.36
CA LEU A 183 -14.58 6.34 1.92
C LEU A 183 -15.01 6.16 0.45
N PRO A 184 -15.98 6.93 -0.10
CA PRO A 184 -16.26 6.99 -1.53
C PRO A 184 -15.02 7.15 -2.40
N PHE A 185 -14.09 8.03 -2.05
CA PHE A 185 -12.90 8.29 -2.86
C PHE A 185 -12.01 7.06 -3.05
N VAL A 186 -11.82 6.26 -2.00
CA VAL A 186 -11.01 5.03 -2.10
C VAL A 186 -11.68 4.00 -3.01
N GLU A 187 -13.02 3.95 -3.01
CA GLU A 187 -13.78 3.10 -3.93
C GLU A 187 -13.77 3.65 -5.36
N ASP A 188 -13.90 4.98 -5.53
CA ASP A 188 -13.77 5.65 -6.82
C ASP A 188 -12.37 5.44 -7.42
N LEU A 189 -11.31 5.53 -6.62
CA LEU A 189 -9.94 5.26 -7.06
C LEU A 189 -9.77 3.78 -7.47
N LYS A 190 -10.41 2.85 -6.75
CA LYS A 190 -10.44 1.43 -7.14
C LYS A 190 -11.25 1.19 -8.41
N GLU A 191 -12.27 2.00 -8.70
CA GLU A 191 -13.04 1.94 -9.94
C GLU A 191 -12.27 2.57 -11.11
N ASP A 192 -11.65 3.73 -10.90
CA ASP A 192 -10.84 4.45 -11.88
C ASP A 192 -9.58 3.68 -12.26
N LEU A 193 -8.94 2.99 -11.31
CA LEU A 193 -7.81 2.09 -11.57
C LEU A 193 -8.20 0.82 -12.34
N LYS A 194 -9.50 0.47 -12.43
CA LYS A 194 -9.99 -0.57 -13.36
C LYS A 194 -10.15 -0.05 -14.78
N LEU A 195 -10.09 1.26 -15.00
CA LEU A 195 -10.15 1.89 -16.33
C LEU A 195 -8.73 2.24 -16.83
N PRO A 196 -8.46 2.16 -18.15
CA PRO A 196 -7.15 2.48 -18.67
C PRO A 196 -6.86 3.99 -18.59
N LYS A 197 -5.97 4.35 -17.65
CA LYS A 197 -5.12 5.55 -17.51
C LYS A 197 -5.79 6.94 -17.56
N VAL A 198 -5.90 7.56 -16.38
CA VAL A 198 -6.02 9.01 -16.19
C VAL A 198 -4.60 9.62 -16.08
N SER A 199 -4.40 10.80 -16.68
CA SER A 199 -3.10 11.47 -16.78
C SER A 199 -2.70 12.17 -15.48
N PHE A 200 -1.66 11.65 -14.81
CA PHE A 200 -0.93 12.34 -13.74
C PHE A 200 0.39 12.93 -14.26
N LEU A 201 0.98 13.87 -13.51
CA LEU A 201 2.33 14.41 -13.78
C LEU A 201 3.30 13.26 -14.03
N SER A 202 4.01 13.27 -15.17
CA SER A 202 4.95 12.19 -15.47
C SER A 202 6.00 12.08 -14.37
N LEU A 203 6.35 10.86 -13.98
CA LEU A 203 7.32 10.59 -12.93
C LEU A 203 8.67 11.30 -13.18
N GLU A 204 9.05 11.48 -14.45
CA GLU A 204 10.25 12.23 -14.84
C GLU A 204 10.20 13.70 -14.43
N GLU A 205 9.01 14.32 -14.50
CA GLU A 205 8.79 15.70 -14.07
C GLU A 205 8.96 15.85 -12.55
N ILE A 206 8.49 14.85 -11.78
CA ILE A 206 8.62 14.80 -10.32
C ILE A 206 10.09 14.57 -9.93
N LYS A 207 10.75 13.58 -10.54
CA LYS A 207 12.18 13.28 -10.31
C LYS A 207 13.07 14.50 -10.65
N ARG A 208 12.77 15.22 -11.74
CA ARG A 208 13.49 16.44 -12.13
C ARG A 208 13.37 17.54 -11.07
N ARG A 209 12.16 17.75 -10.53
CA ARG A 209 11.93 18.76 -9.48
C ARG A 209 12.63 18.41 -8.16
N ALA A 210 12.61 17.14 -7.77
CA ALA A 210 13.30 16.67 -6.56
C ALA A 210 14.82 16.89 -6.65
N ARG A 211 15.43 16.67 -7.82
CA ARG A 211 16.87 16.93 -8.05
C ARG A 211 17.24 18.41 -8.06
N GLN A 212 16.31 19.30 -8.35
CA GLN A 212 16.54 20.76 -8.33
C GLN A 212 16.39 21.36 -6.92
N ALA A 213 15.74 20.63 -6.01
CA ALA A 213 15.49 21.06 -4.63
C ALA A 213 16.47 20.47 -3.59
N ALA A 214 17.34 19.54 -4.01
CA ALA A 214 18.43 18.96 -3.22
C ALA A 214 19.76 19.64 -3.57
#